data_AF-A0A9Q3IFX4-F1
#
_entry.id   AF-A0A9Q3IFX4-F1
#
_cell.length_a   1.000
_cell.length_b   1.000
_cell.length_c   1.000
_cell.angle_alpha   90.00
_cell.angle_beta   90.00
_cell.angle_gamma   90.00
#
_symmetry.space_group_name_H-M   'P 1'
#
loop_
_entity.id
_entity.type
_entity.pdbx_description
1 polymer ?
#
loop_
_entity_poly.entity_id
_entity_poly.type
_entity_poly.pdbx_seq_one_letter_code
_entity_poly.pdbx_strand_id
1 'polypeptide(L)'
;MRIRNRHMLRWQKAIEEYRGNMNLVHKAGNIHKNADRLSQWALANTPENPAYVPLEAEPQIPIEGTNITDIETEFFEEVREFYKQEMN
;
A
#
# COMPACT_ATOMS: atom_id res chain seq x y z
N MET A 1 -0.43 17.20 -11.58
CA MET A 1 -0.57 15.98 -10.75
C MET A 1 0.50 16.02 -9.67
N ARG A 2 0.14 16.05 -8.37
CA ARG A 2 1.13 16.13 -7.29
C ARG A 2 1.88 14.81 -7.24
N ILE A 3 3.17 14.81 -7.56
CA ILE A 3 3.98 13.59 -7.55
C ILE A 3 4.05 13.11 -6.10
N ARG A 4 3.51 11.92 -5.85
CA ARG A 4 3.54 11.30 -4.52
C ARG A 4 4.99 10.95 -4.18
N ASN A 5 5.36 11.07 -2.92
CA ASN A 5 6.73 10.80 -2.47
C ASN A 5 7.15 9.37 -2.87
N ARG A 6 8.30 9.25 -3.53
CA ARG A 6 8.93 7.98 -3.95
C ARG A 6 9.08 6.97 -2.82
N HIS A 7 9.34 7.43 -1.60
CA HIS A 7 9.41 6.56 -0.41
C HIS A 7 8.06 5.97 0.01
N MET A 8 6.95 6.55 -0.44
CA MET A 8 5.59 6.10 -0.11
C MET A 8 4.98 5.19 -1.18
N LEU A 9 5.66 4.95 -2.31
CA LEU A 9 5.09 4.17 -3.42
C LEU A 9 4.78 2.72 -3.05
N ARG A 10 5.64 2.05 -2.27
CA ARG A 10 5.38 0.67 -1.79
C ARG A 10 4.20 0.60 -0.83
N TRP A 11 4.02 1.64 -0.02
CA TRP A 11 2.94 1.73 0.96
C TRP A 11 1.60 2.14 0.36
N GLN A 12 1.57 2.60 -0.91
CA GLN A 12 0.32 3.03 -1.54
C GLN A 12 -0.68 1.90 -1.70
N LYS A 13 -0.24 0.71 -2.15
CA LYS A 13 -1.13 -0.46 -2.28
C LYS A 13 -1.74 -0.85 -0.93
N ALA A 14 -0.89 -1.01 0.08
CA ALA A 14 -1.34 -1.32 1.43
C ALA A 14 -2.31 -0.26 1.98
N ILE A 15 -2.02 1.03 1.82
CA ILE A 15 -2.93 2.10 2.26
C ILE A 15 -4.25 2.09 1.46
N GLU A 16 -4.20 1.73 0.18
CA GLU A 16 -5.37 1.62 -0.69
C GLU A 16 -6.32 0.50 -0.26
N GLU A 17 -5.83 -0.63 0.27
CA GLU A 17 -6.66 -1.69 0.87
C GLU A 17 -7.48 -1.21 2.07
N TYR A 18 -6.94 -0.25 2.84
CA TYR A 18 -7.63 0.34 4.00
C TYR A 18 -8.42 1.62 3.65
N ARG A 19 -8.47 2.03 2.37
CA ARG A 19 -9.25 3.21 1.96
C ARG A 19 -10.75 2.94 2.13
N GLY A 20 -11.39 3.76 2.96
CA GLY A 20 -12.80 3.62 3.36
C GLY A 20 -12.97 3.37 4.85
N ASN A 21 -12.01 2.67 5.47
CA ASN A 21 -12.02 2.34 6.90
C ASN A 21 -10.99 3.14 7.71
N MET A 22 -9.98 3.73 7.06
CA MET A 22 -8.93 4.51 7.71
C MET A 22 -8.76 5.90 7.09
N ASN A 23 -8.64 6.91 7.96
CA ASN A 23 -8.32 8.30 7.58
C ASN A 23 -6.96 8.71 8.14
N LEU A 24 -6.06 9.17 7.26
CA LEU A 24 -4.74 9.68 7.63
C LEU A 24 -4.83 11.19 7.90
N VAL A 25 -4.54 11.59 9.14
CA VAL A 25 -4.56 13.01 9.55
C VAL A 25 -3.19 13.37 10.12
N HIS A 26 -2.59 14.45 9.61
CA HIS A 26 -1.37 14.99 10.19
C HIS A 26 -1.65 15.52 11.59
N LYS A 27 -0.81 15.14 12.57
CA LYS A 27 -0.86 15.63 13.94
C LYS A 27 0.56 15.92 14.42
N ALA A 28 0.76 17.08 15.05
CA ALA A 28 2.05 17.50 15.56
C ALA A 28 2.52 16.63 16.75
N GLY A 29 3.84 16.40 16.84
CA GLY A 29 4.44 15.38 17.71
C GLY A 29 4.12 15.48 19.21
N ASN A 30 3.90 16.69 19.75
CA ASN A 30 3.56 16.87 21.17
C ASN A 30 2.25 16.20 21.59
N ILE A 31 1.31 15.98 20.65
CA ILE A 31 0.03 15.31 20.88
C ILE A 31 0.20 13.79 20.93
N HIS A 32 1.28 13.26 20.34
CA HIS A 32 1.53 11.82 20.17
C HIS A 32 2.58 11.25 21.13
N LYS A 33 2.81 11.87 22.29
CA LYS A 33 3.77 11.37 23.30
C LYS A 33 3.54 9.91 23.68
N ASN A 34 2.30 9.42 23.68
CA ASN A 34 2.02 8.01 23.96
C ASN A 34 2.53 7.09 22.84
N ALA A 35 2.32 7.46 21.58
CA ALA A 35 2.83 6.70 20.43
C ALA A 35 4.36 6.78 20.34
N ASP A 36 4.95 7.94 20.65
CA ASP A 36 6.40 8.14 20.72
C ASP A 36 7.04 7.35 21.87
N ARG A 37 6.38 7.28 23.03
CA ARG A 37 6.82 6.40 24.12
C ARG A 37 6.72 4.93 23.78
N LEU A 38 5.66 4.52 23.08
CA LEU A 38 5.50 3.13 22.63
C LEU A 38 6.49 2.74 21.53
N SER A 39 6.91 3.68 20.68
CA SER A 39 7.94 3.43 19.67
C SER A 39 9.34 3.27 20.30
N GLN A 40 9.61 4.02 21.38
CA GLN A 40 10.86 3.92 22.14
C GLN A 40 10.86 2.72 23.11
N TRP A 41 9.72 2.41 23.70
CA TRP A 41 9.51 1.32 24.66
C TRP A 41 8.30 0.48 24.25
N ALA A 42 8.55 -0.46 23.35
CA ALA A 42 7.53 -1.40 22.92
C ALA A 42 7.00 -2.21 24.11
N LEU A 43 5.70 -2.50 24.07
CA LEU A 43 5.08 -3.42 25.04
C LEU A 43 5.63 -4.83 24.85
N ALA A 44 5.63 -5.62 25.93
CA ALA A 44 5.97 -7.02 25.85
C ALA A 44 5.00 -7.75 24.89
N ASN A 45 5.52 -8.72 24.15
CA ASN A 45 4.72 -9.55 23.25
C ASN A 45 4.07 -10.71 24.03
N THR A 46 3.15 -10.37 24.93
CA THR A 46 2.39 -11.33 25.74
C THR A 46 0.92 -11.39 25.27
N PRO A 47 0.18 -12.48 25.52
CA PRO A 47 -1.21 -12.65 25.05
C PRO A 47 -2.19 -11.56 25.52
N GLU A 48 -1.86 -10.83 26.59
CA GLU A 48 -2.64 -9.71 27.09
C GLU A 48 -2.51 -8.45 26.22
N ASN A 49 -1.49 -8.39 25.36
CA ASN A 49 -1.31 -7.31 24.39
C ASN A 49 -2.26 -7.53 23.20
N PRO A 50 -3.15 -6.58 22.85
CA PRO A 50 -4.03 -6.72 21.70
C PRO A 50 -3.30 -6.81 20.36
N ALA A 51 -2.01 -6.42 20.31
CA ALA A 51 -1.13 -6.58 19.15
C ALA A 51 -0.23 -7.82 19.27
N TYR A 52 -0.56 -8.78 20.13
CA TYR A 52 0.19 -10.02 20.31
C TYR A 52 0.28 -10.80 18.99
N VAL A 53 1.50 -11.15 18.59
CA VAL A 53 1.76 -12.03 17.45
C VAL A 53 2.47 -13.28 17.97
N PRO A 54 1.89 -14.48 17.80
CA PRO A 54 2.56 -15.73 18.15
C PRO A 54 3.90 -15.84 17.39
N LEU A 55 4.99 -16.19 18.09
CA LEU A 55 6.32 -16.32 17.47
C LEU A 55 6.39 -17.39 16.37
N GLU A 56 5.49 -18.37 16.40
CA GLU A 56 5.40 -19.47 15.44
C GLU A 56 4.51 -19.13 14.22
N ALA A 57 3.83 -17.98 14.23
CA ALA A 57 3.06 -17.53 13.09
C ALA A 57 4.02 -16.88 12.08
N GLU A 58 4.39 -17.62 11.03
CA GLU A 58 5.00 -16.97 9.87
C GLU A 58 4.00 -15.91 9.34
N PRO A 59 4.44 -14.66 9.14
CA PRO A 59 3.58 -13.67 8.52
C PRO A 59 3.24 -14.18 7.13
N GLN A 60 1.98 -14.60 6.93
CA GLN A 60 1.43 -14.84 5.61
C GLN A 60 1.37 -13.49 4.91
N ILE A 61 2.48 -13.05 4.32
CA ILE A 61 2.49 -11.94 3.39
C ILE A 61 1.95 -12.54 2.10
N PRO A 62 0.70 -12.25 1.69
CA PRO A 62 0.24 -12.68 0.39
C PRO A 62 1.21 -12.07 -0.63
N ILE A 63 1.98 -12.92 -1.29
CA ILE A 63 2.76 -12.51 -2.45
C ILE A 63 1.73 -12.27 -3.54
N GLU A 64 1.23 -11.04 -3.62
CA GLU A 64 0.45 -10.58 -4.76
C GLU A 64 1.40 -10.50 -5.95
N GLY A 65 1.56 -11.63 -6.63
CA GLY A 65 2.18 -11.69 -7.94
C GLY A 65 1.46 -10.66 -8.80
N THR A 66 2.18 -9.64 -9.23
CA THR A 66 1.63 -8.68 -10.19
C THR A 66 1.48 -9.49 -11.47
N ASN A 67 0.26 -9.90 -11.82
CA ASN A 67 0.01 -10.55 -13.10
C ASN A 67 0.36 -9.53 -14.17
N ILE A 68 1.53 -9.70 -14.77
CA ILE A 68 1.87 -9.06 -16.03
C ILE A 68 1.18 -9.94 -17.07
N THR A 69 -0.08 -9.64 -17.35
CA THR A 69 -0.66 -10.07 -18.62
C THR A 69 0.10 -9.30 -19.69
N ASP A 70 0.87 -10.00 -20.50
CA ASP A 70 1.27 -9.45 -21.80
C ASP A 70 -0.02 -9.05 -22.48
N ILE A 71 -0.24 -7.73 -22.60
CA ILE A 71 -1.36 -7.23 -23.36
C ILE A 71 -1.06 -7.66 -24.78
N GLU A 72 -1.74 -8.73 -25.19
CA GLU A 72 -1.56 -9.36 -26.49
C GLU A 72 -1.67 -8.30 -27.58
N THR A 73 -0.83 -8.46 -28.59
CA THR A 73 -0.67 -7.62 -29.79
C THR A 73 -1.95 -6.95 -30.30
N GLU A 74 -3.11 -7.59 -30.12
CA GLU A 74 -4.45 -7.09 -30.44
C GLU A 74 -4.73 -5.67 -29.89
N PHE A 75 -4.34 -5.35 -28.65
CA PHE A 75 -4.55 -3.99 -28.11
C PHE A 75 -3.76 -2.93 -28.86
N PHE A 76 -2.51 -3.24 -29.20
CA PHE A 76 -1.65 -2.31 -29.94
C PHE A 76 -2.10 -2.20 -31.41
N GLU A 77 -2.69 -3.24 -31.97
CA GLU A 77 -3.33 -3.21 -33.28
C GLU A 77 -4.57 -2.32 -33.28
N GLU A 78 -5.45 -2.46 -32.29
CA GLU A 78 -6.66 -1.64 -32.14
C GLU A 78 -6.32 -0.15 -32.00
N VAL A 79 -5.35 0.19 -31.15
CA VAL A 79 -4.85 1.57 -31.01
C VAL A 79 -4.28 2.09 -32.34
N ARG A 80 -3.55 1.26 -33.08
CA ARG A 80 -2.95 1.64 -34.36
C ARG A 80 -4.01 1.90 -35.44
N GLU A 81 -5.09 1.12 -35.45
CA GLU A 81 -6.21 1.33 -36.36
C GLU A 81 -6.99 2.60 -36.04
N PHE A 82 -7.22 2.88 -34.76
CA PHE A 82 -7.88 4.12 -34.32
C PHE A 82 -7.16 5.38 -34.85
N TYR A 83 -5.83 5.45 -34.68
CA TYR A 83 -5.06 6.59 -35.19
C TYR A 83 -5.04 6.70 -36.73
N LYS A 84 -5.20 5.58 -37.45
CA LYS A 84 -5.32 5.61 -38.92
C LYS A 84 -6.67 6.16 -39.38
N GLN A 85 -7.73 5.97 -38.60
CA GLN A 85 -9.06 6.47 -38.93
C GLN A 85 -9.19 7.99 -38.71
N GLU A 86 -8.51 8.57 -37.71
CA GLU A 86 -8.52 10.03 -37.50
C GLU A 86 -7.67 10.83 -38.51
N MET A 87 -6.82 10.18 -39.32
CA MET A 87 -6.00 10.83 -40.35
C MET A 87 -6.63 10.82 -41.76
N ASN A 88 -7.89 10.39 -41.92
CA ASN A 88 -8.68 10.51 -43.15
C ASN A 88 -9.89 11.44 -42.93
#